data_AF-A0A3S8WH91-F1
#
_entry.id   AF-A0A3S8WH91-F1
#
_cell.length_a   1.000
_cell.length_b   1.000
_cell.length_c   1.000
_cell.angle_alpha   90.00
_cell.angle_beta   90.00
_cell.angle_gamma   90.00
#
_symmetry.space_group_name_H-M   'P 1'
#
loop_
_entity.id
_entity.type
_entity.pdbx_description
1 polymer ?
#
loop_
_entity_poly.entity_id
_entity_poly.type
_entity_poly.pdbx_seq_one_letter_code
_entity_poly.pdbx_strand_id
1 'polypeptide(L)'
;MRRAMTITALIAAAGLMTACGGSGGGDDEGGKKGRTEQGRASSSKPASGVKDRTYEVTFEVDGEGSSSVYYNLDTNHSEQVTLPWKKSGELTLNSTERKVGITVSVVPGTVRLSNGQFAAAPCSITVDGKKVAKDPGGAKGKHMCEYTLR
;
A
#
# COMPACT_ATOMS: atom_id res chain seq x y z
N MET A 1 -23.31 32.21 21.57
CA MET A 1 -24.07 31.10 22.20
C MET A 1 -24.80 30.31 21.12
N ARG A 2 -24.31 29.12 20.77
CA ARG A 2 -25.06 28.12 20.00
C ARG A 2 -24.69 26.75 20.58
N ARG A 3 -25.65 26.10 21.25
CA ARG A 3 -25.49 24.78 21.88
C ARG A 3 -25.96 23.73 20.88
N ALA A 4 -25.09 22.79 20.50
CA ALA A 4 -25.49 21.57 19.82
C ALA A 4 -25.40 20.43 20.83
N MET A 5 -26.56 19.88 21.19
CA MET A 5 -26.71 18.77 22.12
C MET A 5 -26.54 17.44 21.38
N THR A 6 -25.60 16.63 21.84
CA THR A 6 -25.38 15.23 21.49
C THR A 6 -26.43 14.36 22.18
N ILE A 7 -27.09 13.43 21.47
CA ILE A 7 -27.83 12.33 22.09
C ILE A 7 -27.47 11.03 21.35
N THR A 8 -26.79 10.16 22.09
CA THR A 8 -26.43 8.78 21.73
C THR A 8 -27.57 7.86 22.18
N ALA A 9 -27.97 6.88 21.37
CA ALA A 9 -28.77 5.75 21.82
C ALA A 9 -28.29 4.45 21.18
N LEU A 10 -27.77 3.55 22.02
CA LEU A 10 -27.47 2.15 21.71
C LEU A 10 -28.77 1.35 21.62
N ILE A 11 -28.86 0.42 20.66
CA ILE A 11 -29.72 -0.76 20.78
C ILE A 11 -28.88 -1.99 20.44
N ALA A 12 -28.69 -2.84 21.44
CA ALA A 12 -28.10 -4.16 21.33
C ALA A 12 -29.15 -5.16 20.84
N ALA A 13 -28.77 -6.03 19.91
CA ALA A 13 -29.53 -7.24 19.59
C ALA A 13 -28.58 -8.44 19.62
N ALA A 14 -28.74 -9.26 20.65
CA ALA A 14 -28.13 -10.58 20.76
C ALA A 14 -29.02 -11.59 20.02
N GLY A 15 -28.42 -12.41 19.16
CA GLY A 15 -29.04 -13.58 18.55
C GLY A 15 -28.06 -14.75 18.59
N LEU A 16 -28.36 -15.74 19.43
CA LEU A 16 -27.72 -17.06 19.50
C LEU A 16 -28.37 -18.03 18.49
N MET A 17 -27.75 -19.21 18.34
CA MET A 17 -28.09 -20.42 17.54
C MET A 17 -27.31 -20.49 16.21
N THR A 18 -26.59 -21.56 15.84
CA THR A 18 -26.53 -22.96 16.30
C THR A 18 -25.26 -23.62 15.78
N ALA A 19 -24.71 -24.54 16.58
CA ALA A 19 -23.61 -25.43 16.24
C ALA A 19 -24.06 -26.56 15.29
N CYS A 20 -23.26 -26.87 14.27
CA CYS A 20 -23.20 -28.13 13.52
C CYS A 20 -22.05 -28.01 12.50
N GLY A 21 -21.03 -28.84 12.40
CA GLY A 21 -20.67 -30.09 13.06
C GLY A 21 -19.37 -30.62 12.43
N GLY A 22 -18.80 -31.67 13.01
CA GLY A 22 -17.76 -32.48 12.36
C GLY A 22 -16.50 -32.68 13.19
N SER A 23 -16.57 -33.60 14.17
CA SER A 23 -15.39 -34.26 14.76
C SER A 23 -14.69 -35.14 13.73
N GLY A 24 -13.37 -35.25 13.84
CA GLY A 24 -12.57 -36.24 13.10
C GLY A 24 -11.12 -36.22 13.55
N GLY A 25 -10.87 -36.59 14.81
CA GLY A 25 -9.53 -36.97 15.28
C GLY A 25 -9.25 -38.44 14.93
N GLY A 26 -7.99 -38.74 14.65
CA GLY A 26 -7.51 -40.09 14.37
C GLY A 26 -6.11 -40.05 13.78
N ASP A 27 -5.12 -39.94 14.65
CA ASP A 27 -3.74 -40.33 14.35
C ASP A 27 -3.62 -41.86 14.26
N ASP A 28 -2.56 -42.26 13.56
CA ASP A 28 -1.80 -43.50 13.65
C ASP A 28 -1.87 -44.57 12.53
N GLU A 29 -0.64 -44.77 12.02
CA GLU A 29 0.00 -45.98 11.51
C GLU A 29 -0.29 -46.52 10.10
N GLY A 30 0.77 -46.52 9.27
CA GLY A 30 0.78 -47.32 8.05
C GLY A 30 2.01 -47.18 7.14
N GLY A 31 3.17 -47.71 7.56
CA GLY A 31 3.99 -48.54 6.66
C GLY A 31 4.96 -47.90 5.66
N LYS A 32 6.23 -47.80 6.10
CA LYS A 32 7.49 -48.31 5.47
C LYS A 32 7.81 -48.15 3.97
N LYS A 33 9.12 -47.91 3.80
CA LYS A 33 10.03 -48.02 2.61
C LYS A 33 9.99 -46.80 1.69
N GLY A 34 11.05 -46.02 1.53
CA GLY A 34 12.48 -46.32 1.61
C GLY A 34 13.07 -46.21 0.21
N ARG A 35 13.79 -45.12 -0.09
CA ARG A 35 14.87 -45.09 -1.08
C ARG A 35 15.74 -43.85 -0.91
N THR A 36 16.98 -44.10 -0.55
CA THR A 36 18.13 -43.21 -0.68
C THR A 36 18.27 -42.79 -2.14
N GLU A 37 18.22 -41.49 -2.44
CA GLU A 37 19.04 -40.91 -3.51
C GLU A 37 19.59 -39.56 -3.07
N GLN A 38 20.90 -39.60 -2.91
CA GLN A 38 21.84 -38.51 -2.74
C GLN A 38 21.79 -37.66 -4.01
N GLY A 39 21.25 -36.45 -3.93
CA GLY A 39 20.99 -35.64 -5.11
C GLY A 39 21.13 -34.15 -4.84
N ARG A 40 22.37 -33.72 -4.69
CA ARG A 40 22.84 -32.32 -4.85
C ARG A 40 22.16 -31.31 -3.93
N ALA A 41 22.86 -30.98 -2.84
CA ALA A 41 22.80 -29.63 -2.31
C ALA A 41 23.03 -28.67 -3.49
N SER A 42 21.97 -28.04 -3.96
CA SER A 42 22.10 -26.78 -4.67
C SER A 42 22.65 -25.81 -3.65
N SER A 43 23.99 -25.80 -3.53
CA SER A 43 24.70 -24.61 -3.08
C SER A 43 24.31 -23.53 -4.08
N SER A 44 23.20 -22.86 -3.80
CA SER A 44 22.90 -21.55 -4.33
C SER A 44 24.12 -20.75 -3.96
N LYS A 45 25.03 -20.56 -4.94
CA LYS A 45 26.06 -19.54 -4.83
C LYS A 45 25.33 -18.30 -4.30
N PRO A 46 25.78 -17.69 -3.19
CA PRO A 46 25.26 -16.38 -2.85
C PRO A 46 25.42 -15.55 -4.12
N ALA A 47 24.32 -14.94 -4.58
CA ALA A 47 24.34 -14.08 -5.76
C ALA A 47 25.29 -12.92 -5.46
N SER A 48 26.58 -13.15 -5.70
CA SER A 48 27.63 -12.18 -5.54
C SER A 48 27.46 -11.21 -6.70
N GLY A 49 26.78 -10.09 -6.48
CA GLY A 49 26.89 -8.98 -7.43
C GLY A 49 25.92 -7.81 -7.28
N VAL A 50 24.74 -7.99 -6.69
CA VAL A 50 23.77 -6.87 -6.61
C VAL A 50 23.36 -6.70 -5.16
N LYS A 51 24.00 -5.74 -4.50
CA LYS A 51 23.60 -5.31 -3.16
C LYS A 51 22.18 -4.76 -3.22
N ASP A 52 21.43 -5.00 -2.15
CA ASP A 52 20.15 -4.35 -1.90
C ASP A 52 20.33 -2.83 -1.99
N ARG A 53 19.31 -2.14 -2.48
CA ARG A 53 19.32 -0.69 -2.59
C ARG A 53 18.11 -0.11 -1.88
N THR A 54 18.37 0.85 -1.00
CA THR A 54 17.35 1.68 -0.37
C THR A 54 17.10 2.92 -1.21
N TYR A 55 15.82 3.24 -1.40
CA TYR A 55 15.35 4.45 -2.07
C TYR A 55 14.59 5.30 -1.05
N GLU A 56 14.85 6.60 -1.05
CA GLU A 56 14.00 7.56 -0.34
C GLU A 56 12.89 8.00 -1.30
N VAL A 57 11.63 7.70 -0.96
CA VAL A 57 10.47 8.04 -1.76
C VAL A 57 9.66 9.10 -1.02
N THR A 58 9.27 10.14 -1.73
CA THR A 58 8.43 11.23 -1.22
C THR A 58 7.24 11.44 -2.13
N PHE A 59 6.04 11.36 -1.55
CA PHE A 59 4.77 11.70 -2.17
C PHE A 59 4.36 13.11 -1.77
N GLU A 60 3.91 13.89 -2.74
CA GLU A 60 3.35 15.23 -2.53
C GLU A 60 1.98 15.30 -3.21
N VAL A 61 0.99 15.82 -2.49
CA VAL A 61 -0.35 16.12 -3.01
C VAL A 61 -0.64 17.58 -2.73
N ASP A 62 -0.81 18.36 -3.79
CA ASP A 62 -1.09 19.80 -3.70
C ASP A 62 -2.59 20.06 -3.61
N GLY A 63 -2.97 21.30 -3.26
CA GLY A 63 -4.36 21.73 -3.19
C GLY A 63 -4.71 22.31 -1.82
N GLU A 64 -6.00 22.51 -1.59
CA GLU A 64 -6.53 23.13 -0.38
C GLU A 64 -7.67 22.28 0.22
N GLY A 65 -7.89 22.43 1.51
CA GLY A 65 -8.95 21.75 2.24
C GLY A 65 -8.61 20.30 2.59
N SER A 66 -9.65 19.53 2.93
CA SER A 66 -9.50 18.12 3.30
C SER A 66 -9.65 17.20 2.09
N SER A 67 -8.81 16.18 2.00
CA SER A 67 -8.86 15.16 0.95
C SER A 67 -8.46 13.79 1.50
N SER A 68 -8.91 12.72 0.85
CA SER A 68 -8.38 11.37 1.08
C SER A 68 -7.16 11.17 0.20
N VAL A 69 -6.10 10.55 0.71
CA VAL A 69 -4.94 10.17 -0.09
C VAL A 69 -4.70 8.68 0.05
N TYR A 70 -4.65 7.99 -1.09
CA TYR A 70 -4.22 6.60 -1.18
C TYR A 70 -2.81 6.55 -1.73
N TYR A 71 -1.93 5.76 -1.15
CA TYR A 71 -0.56 5.63 -1.66
C TYR A 71 -0.01 4.21 -1.45
N ASN A 72 0.90 3.82 -2.33
CA ASN A 72 1.64 2.57 -2.25
C ASN A 72 3.14 2.89 -2.16
N LEU A 73 3.78 2.42 -1.08
CA LEU A 73 5.23 2.51 -0.88
C LEU A 73 5.83 1.10 -0.76
N ASP A 74 5.62 0.47 0.39
CA ASP A 74 5.93 -0.92 0.70
C ASP A 74 4.64 -1.78 0.69
N THR A 75 3.57 -1.16 1.19
CA THR A 75 2.21 -1.67 1.31
C THR A 75 1.23 -0.57 0.91
N ASN A 76 -0.06 -0.89 0.88
CA ASN A 76 -1.11 0.07 0.56
C ASN A 76 -1.53 0.84 1.81
N HIS A 77 -1.63 2.16 1.67
CA HIS A 77 -2.02 3.08 2.72
C HIS A 77 -3.17 3.98 2.27
N SER A 78 -3.97 4.45 3.23
CA SER A 78 -5.08 5.37 3.02
C SER A 78 -5.21 6.30 4.22
N GLU A 79 -5.22 7.60 3.98
CA GLU A 79 -5.29 8.61 5.04
C GLU A 79 -6.26 9.74 4.67
N GLN A 80 -6.97 10.30 5.64
CA GLN A 80 -7.69 11.56 5.49
C GLN A 80 -6.77 12.70 5.95
N VAL A 81 -6.51 13.66 5.07
CA VAL A 81 -5.46 14.68 5.28
C VAL A 81 -5.97 16.08 4.96
N THR A 82 -5.25 17.08 5.45
CA THR A 82 -5.39 18.48 5.01
C THR A 82 -4.29 18.78 3.99
N LEU A 83 -4.65 19.43 2.90
CA LEU A 83 -3.74 19.78 1.82
C LEU A 83 -3.12 21.18 2.01
N PRO A 84 -1.87 21.40 1.55
CA PRO A 84 -1.00 20.43 0.85
C PRO A 84 -0.45 19.35 1.79
N TRP A 85 -0.33 18.12 1.28
CA TRP A 85 0.13 16.96 2.03
C TRP A 85 1.43 16.41 1.47
N LYS A 86 2.29 15.93 2.37
CA LYS A 86 3.59 15.35 2.04
C LYS A 86 3.88 14.15 2.93
N LYS A 87 4.40 13.08 2.33
CA LYS A 87 4.83 11.87 3.04
C LYS A 87 6.11 11.33 2.43
N SER A 88 7.07 10.99 3.27
CA SER A 88 8.32 10.36 2.87
C SER A 88 8.47 9.01 3.55
N GLY A 89 9.17 8.10 2.91
CA GLY A 89 9.52 6.79 3.46
C GLY A 89 10.61 6.12 2.65
N GLU A 90 11.23 5.11 3.25
CA GLU A 90 12.29 4.35 2.61
C GLU A 90 11.74 3.01 2.09
N LEU A 91 12.22 2.59 0.93
CA LEU A 91 11.96 1.26 0.39
C LEU A 91 13.28 0.60 0.00
N THR A 92 13.56 -0.57 0.58
CA THR A 92 14.75 -1.35 0.23
C THR A 92 14.36 -2.46 -0.71
N LEU A 93 14.96 -2.45 -1.91
CA LEU A 93 14.75 -3.48 -2.92
C LEU A 93 15.95 -4.41 -3.00
N ASN A 94 15.67 -5.71 -2.98
CA ASN A 94 16.66 -6.73 -3.23
C ASN A 94 17.00 -6.84 -4.73
N SER A 95 18.02 -7.63 -5.06
CA SER A 95 18.50 -7.82 -6.44
C SER A 95 17.42 -8.26 -7.44
N THR A 96 16.45 -9.08 -7.01
CA THR A 96 15.36 -9.58 -7.86
C THR A 96 14.30 -8.49 -8.05
N GLU A 97 13.90 -7.83 -6.98
CA GLU A 97 12.93 -6.74 -7.01
C GLU A 97 13.41 -5.59 -7.88
N ARG A 98 14.70 -5.27 -7.83
CA ARG A 98 15.32 -4.29 -8.72
C ARG A 98 15.30 -4.69 -10.19
N LYS A 99 15.45 -5.99 -10.48
CA LYS A 99 15.41 -6.51 -11.84
C LYS A 99 14.00 -6.46 -12.43
N VAL A 100 12.98 -6.78 -11.64
CA VAL A 100 11.56 -6.76 -12.06
C VAL A 100 11.02 -5.33 -12.04
N GLY A 101 11.31 -4.61 -10.98
CA GLY A 101 10.80 -3.30 -10.62
C GLY A 101 9.58 -3.38 -9.72
N ILE A 102 9.51 -2.47 -8.73
CA ILE A 102 8.33 -2.27 -7.88
C ILE A 102 7.76 -0.88 -8.15
N THR A 103 6.45 -0.78 -8.32
CA THR A 103 5.77 0.49 -8.54
C THR A 103 5.37 1.11 -7.21
N VAL A 104 5.78 2.36 -6.99
CA VAL A 104 5.25 3.24 -5.96
C VAL A 104 4.22 4.18 -6.59
N SER A 105 3.19 4.54 -5.85
CA SER A 105 2.12 5.41 -6.38
C SER A 105 1.44 6.26 -5.32
N VAL A 106 0.82 7.35 -5.76
CA VAL A 106 -0.08 8.17 -4.96
C VAL A 106 -1.30 8.57 -5.80
N VAL A 107 -2.48 8.39 -5.23
CA VAL A 107 -3.78 8.70 -5.82
C VAL A 107 -4.48 9.70 -4.90
N PRO A 108 -4.51 10.99 -5.28
CA PRO A 108 -5.23 11.99 -4.53
C PRO A 108 -6.74 11.87 -4.73
N GLY A 109 -7.49 12.06 -3.65
CA GLY A 109 -8.94 12.24 -3.68
C GLY A 109 -9.34 13.54 -4.36
N THR A 110 -10.64 13.71 -4.57
CA THR A 110 -11.20 14.92 -5.18
C THR A 110 -11.10 16.11 -4.24
N VAL A 111 -10.65 17.25 -4.77
CA VAL A 111 -10.60 18.54 -4.08
C VAL A 111 -11.47 19.55 -4.81
N ARG A 112 -11.91 20.58 -4.09
CA ARG A 112 -12.57 21.72 -4.71
C ARG A 112 -11.52 22.65 -5.29
N LEU A 113 -11.53 22.84 -6.60
CA LEU A 113 -10.68 23.79 -7.30
C LEU A 113 -11.14 25.24 -7.05
N SER A 114 -10.27 26.20 -7.36
CA SER A 114 -10.56 27.64 -7.24
C SER A 114 -11.75 28.10 -8.10
N ASN A 115 -12.06 27.39 -9.18
CA ASN A 115 -13.24 27.62 -10.02
C ASN A 115 -14.54 27.02 -9.44
N GLY A 116 -14.49 26.49 -8.22
CA GLY A 116 -15.62 25.90 -7.50
C GLY A 116 -15.96 24.46 -7.90
N GLN A 117 -15.34 23.91 -8.94
CA GLN A 117 -15.57 22.52 -9.40
C GLN A 117 -14.74 21.52 -8.60
N PHE A 118 -15.19 20.27 -8.56
CA PHE A 118 -14.41 19.17 -7.98
C PHE A 118 -13.54 18.52 -9.05
N ALA A 119 -12.29 18.24 -8.71
CA ALA A 119 -11.39 17.47 -9.55
C ALA A 119 -10.32 16.77 -8.71
N ALA A 120 -9.54 15.87 -9.32
CA ALA A 120 -8.38 15.29 -8.64
C ALA A 120 -7.35 16.38 -8.31
N ALA A 121 -6.77 16.29 -7.12
CA ALA A 121 -5.69 17.19 -6.72
C ALA A 121 -4.42 16.90 -7.54
N PRO A 122 -3.52 17.89 -7.76
CA PRO A 122 -2.21 17.62 -8.34
C PRO A 122 -1.38 16.71 -7.42
N CYS A 123 -0.51 15.88 -8.00
CA CYS A 123 0.42 15.06 -7.23
C CYS A 123 1.82 15.06 -7.83
N SER A 124 2.81 14.66 -7.04
CA SER A 124 4.14 14.28 -7.54
C SER A 124 4.83 13.24 -6.67
N ILE A 125 5.80 12.54 -7.28
CA ILE A 125 6.69 11.59 -6.63
C ILE A 125 8.13 12.06 -6.82
N THR A 126 8.88 12.09 -5.73
CA THR A 126 10.32 12.34 -5.69
C THR A 126 11.01 11.09 -5.17
N VAL A 127 12.07 10.64 -5.86
CA VAL A 127 12.90 9.50 -5.47
C VAL A 127 14.34 9.95 -5.38
N ASP A 128 15.00 9.71 -4.25
CA ASP A 128 16.39 10.11 -3.99
C ASP A 128 16.64 11.60 -4.32
N GLY A 129 15.69 12.47 -3.94
CA GLY A 129 15.74 13.92 -4.21
C GLY A 129 15.39 14.34 -5.65
N LYS A 130 15.13 13.40 -6.57
CA LYS A 130 14.75 13.70 -7.95
C LYS A 130 13.25 13.52 -8.17
N LYS A 131 12.57 14.54 -8.71
CA LYS A 131 11.16 14.43 -9.12
C LYS A 131 11.04 13.50 -10.33
N VAL A 132 10.34 12.37 -10.16
CA VAL A 132 10.24 11.29 -11.17
C VAL A 132 8.85 11.14 -11.77
N ALA A 133 7.82 11.61 -11.07
CA ALA A 133 6.44 11.64 -11.57
C ALA A 133 5.76 12.93 -11.13
N LYS A 134 4.88 13.46 -11.99
CA LYS A 134 4.03 14.62 -11.71
C LYS A 134 2.74 14.51 -12.51
N ASP A 135 1.62 14.73 -11.86
CA ASP A 135 0.31 14.90 -12.50
C ASP A 135 -0.26 16.26 -12.09
N PRO A 136 -0.68 17.11 -13.04
CA PRO A 136 -1.26 18.41 -12.70
C PRO A 136 -2.64 18.33 -12.06
N GLY A 137 -3.24 17.13 -11.94
CA GLY A 137 -4.60 16.97 -11.46
C GLY A 137 -5.63 17.56 -12.43
N GLY A 138 -6.76 18.02 -11.89
CA GLY A 138 -7.86 18.57 -12.68
C GLY A 138 -8.64 17.49 -13.43
N ALA A 139 -9.55 17.91 -14.33
CA ALA A 139 -10.46 17.00 -15.04
C ALA A 139 -9.80 16.16 -16.14
N LYS A 140 -8.56 16.50 -16.54
CA LYS A 140 -7.85 15.84 -17.66
C LYS A 140 -6.53 15.18 -17.23
N GLY A 141 -6.17 15.27 -15.95
CA GLY A 141 -5.00 14.59 -15.41
C GLY A 141 -5.16 13.07 -15.45
N LYS A 142 -4.08 12.35 -15.19
CA LYS A 142 -4.12 10.90 -14.96
C LYS A 142 -4.76 10.57 -13.60
N HIS A 143 -4.91 11.58 -12.74
CA HIS A 143 -5.48 11.47 -11.39
C HIS A 143 -4.69 10.55 -10.46
N MET A 144 -3.46 10.23 -10.83
CA MET A 144 -2.49 9.48 -10.03
C MET A 144 -1.07 9.79 -10.50
N CYS A 145 -0.14 9.62 -9.58
CA CYS A 145 1.28 9.62 -9.87
C CYS A 145 1.80 8.22 -9.56
N GLU A 146 2.61 7.66 -10.46
CA GLU A 146 3.22 6.34 -10.30
C GLU A 146 4.64 6.34 -10.84
N TYR A 147 5.50 5.51 -10.25
CA TYR A 147 6.87 5.33 -10.70
C TYR A 147 7.38 3.93 -10.35
N THR A 148 8.10 3.29 -11.27
CA THR A 148 8.73 1.98 -11.02
C THR A 148 10.19 2.14 -10.58
N LEU A 149 10.49 1.70 -9.36
CA LEU A 149 11.83 1.64 -8.77
C LEU A 149 12.61 0.43 -9.27
N ARG A 150 13.89 0.60 -9.62
CA ARG A 150 14.81 -0.43 -10.15
C ARG A 150 16.27 -0.15 -9.77
#